data_AF-A0A412FQT3-F1
#
_entry.id   AF-A0A412FQT3-F1
#
_cell.length_a   1.000
_cell.length_b   1.000
_cell.length_c   1.000
_cell.angle_alpha   90.00
_cell.angle_beta   90.00
_cell.angle_gamma   90.00
#
_symmetry.space_group_name_H-M   'P 1'
#
loop_
_entity.id
_entity.type
_entity.pdbx_description
1 polymer ?
#
loop_
_entity_poly.entity_id
_entity_poly.type
_entity_poly.pdbx_seq_one_letter_code
_entity_poly.pdbx_strand_id
1 'polypeptide(L)'
;FMKTDRFSEKYVSLSPYQYGANNPVNNIDVNGDSIWYTRNGDIVTMHVTAKIFNNSSDNINMARAAKDIVSDIKSTYEGKFEWSDNKTYNLKVDMDLKVATSMKDVENSDHLFVLADSDSKGARGATSMLGGKVMTLASSDFANNNWLSNNLSYNKTFTATHEFGHAIGLSHSQNPFNIMKQGGVVHNSNSNQRVIMLQQQNNLNKGSNYLEYMGRKIPYPYIHYNNLVVDIYNLGLKWR
;
A
#
# COMPACT_ATOMS: atom_id res chain seq x y z
N PHE A 1 20.56 7.84 -8.05
CA PHE A 1 21.79 8.08 -8.81
C PHE A 1 22.80 9.02 -8.14
N MET A 2 22.41 10.08 -7.40
CA MET A 2 23.37 10.97 -6.71
C MET A 2 23.56 10.68 -5.21
N LYS A 3 23.16 9.50 -4.74
CA LYS A 3 23.32 9.08 -3.33
C LYS A 3 24.04 7.75 -3.32
N THR A 4 25.00 7.61 -2.42
CA THR A 4 25.77 6.39 -2.17
C THR A 4 24.83 5.24 -1.82
N ASP A 5 25.05 4.07 -2.43
CA ASP A 5 24.30 2.84 -2.15
C ASP A 5 24.39 2.49 -0.64
N ARG A 6 23.22 2.26 -0.03
CA ARG A 6 23.02 1.97 1.40
C ARG A 6 23.63 0.63 1.82
N PHE A 7 23.88 -0.27 0.87
CA PHE A 7 24.50 -1.59 1.07
C PHE A 7 25.94 -1.66 0.54
N SER A 8 26.54 -0.52 0.18
CA SER A 8 27.90 -0.44 -0.35
C SER A 8 28.94 -1.14 0.55
N GLU A 9 28.77 -1.09 1.87
CA GLU A 9 29.65 -1.76 2.83
C GLU A 9 29.65 -3.30 2.72
N LYS A 10 28.55 -3.89 2.23
CA LYS A 10 28.42 -5.35 2.05
C LYS A 10 29.05 -5.83 0.74
N TYR A 11 29.25 -4.92 -0.22
CA TYR A 11 29.75 -5.21 -1.56
C TYR A 11 30.95 -4.34 -1.88
N VAL A 12 32.01 -4.48 -1.07
CA VAL A 12 33.25 -3.69 -1.13
C VAL A 12 33.95 -3.70 -2.50
N SER A 13 33.68 -4.73 -3.31
CA SER A 13 34.22 -4.86 -4.68
C SER A 13 33.39 -4.14 -5.75
N LEU A 14 32.24 -3.58 -5.40
CA LEU A 14 31.34 -2.86 -6.30
C LEU A 14 31.35 -1.37 -5.95
N SER A 15 31.32 -0.52 -6.98
CA SER A 15 31.22 0.91 -6.78
C SER A 15 29.86 1.25 -6.17
N PRO A 16 29.81 2.13 -5.15
CA PRO A 16 28.57 2.53 -4.48
C PRO A 16 27.62 3.34 -5.36
N TYR A 17 27.98 3.57 -6.63
CA TYR A 17 27.17 4.26 -7.63
C TYR A 17 26.78 3.36 -8.81
N GLN A 18 27.07 2.05 -8.74
CA GLN A 18 26.69 1.10 -9.79
C GLN A 18 25.21 0.74 -9.75
N TYR A 19 24.60 0.65 -10.92
CA TYR A 19 23.21 0.21 -11.07
C TYR A 19 23.17 -1.30 -11.35
N GLY A 20 22.52 -2.06 -10.49
CA GLY A 20 22.36 -3.51 -10.65
C GLY A 20 23.69 -4.27 -10.80
N ALA A 21 24.76 -3.83 -10.13
CA ALA A 21 26.12 -4.39 -10.29
C ALA A 21 26.58 -4.48 -11.78
N ASN A 22 26.20 -3.50 -12.61
CA ASN A 22 26.43 -3.48 -14.07
C ASN A 22 25.72 -4.59 -14.88
N ASN A 23 24.74 -5.28 -14.30
CA ASN A 23 23.89 -6.25 -15.02
C ASN A 23 22.40 -5.95 -14.81
N PRO A 24 21.89 -4.82 -15.35
CA PRO A 24 20.53 -4.36 -15.11
C PRO A 24 19.43 -5.24 -15.72
N VAL A 25 19.82 -6.21 -16.56
CA VAL A 25 18.89 -7.20 -17.15
C VAL A 25 18.55 -8.29 -16.14
N ASN A 26 19.49 -8.65 -15.27
CA ASN A 26 19.34 -9.77 -14.32
C ASN A 26 19.29 -9.32 -12.86
N ASN A 27 19.83 -8.14 -12.55
CA ASN A 27 19.88 -7.59 -11.21
C ASN A 27 18.95 -6.39 -11.10
N ILE A 28 17.88 -6.57 -10.34
CA ILE A 28 16.99 -5.49 -9.91
C ILE A 28 17.65 -4.84 -8.69
N ASP A 29 17.97 -3.55 -8.79
CA ASP A 29 18.33 -2.72 -7.63
C ASP A 29 17.06 -2.52 -6.79
N VAL A 30 16.82 -3.42 -5.84
CA VAL A 30 15.75 -3.30 -4.86
C VAL A 30 16.16 -2.17 -3.91
N ASN A 31 15.73 -0.95 -4.20
CA ASN A 31 16.11 0.30 -3.51
C ASN A 31 15.58 0.39 -2.06
N GLY A 32 15.51 -0.73 -1.33
CA GLY A 32 14.67 -0.86 -0.14
C GLY A 32 13.20 -0.62 -0.48
N ASP A 33 12.79 -0.92 -1.71
CA ASP A 33 11.42 -0.75 -2.15
C ASP A 33 10.53 -1.78 -1.46
N SER A 34 9.55 -1.26 -0.74
CA SER A 34 8.51 -2.04 -0.05
C SER A 34 7.52 -2.71 -1.00
N ILE A 35 7.38 -2.24 -2.24
CA ILE A 35 6.57 -2.91 -3.28
C ILE A 35 7.40 -3.07 -4.54
N TRP A 36 7.47 -4.29 -5.05
CA TRP A 36 8.20 -4.62 -6.28
C TRP A 36 7.65 -5.91 -6.91
N TYR A 37 8.07 -6.22 -8.14
CA TYR A 37 7.57 -7.38 -8.89
C TYR A 37 8.70 -8.32 -9.30
N THR A 38 8.42 -9.63 -9.26
CA THR A 38 9.21 -10.67 -9.95
C THR A 38 8.37 -11.39 -10.96
N ARG A 39 9.05 -12.11 -11.86
CA ARG A 39 8.41 -13.03 -12.80
C ARG A 39 9.15 -14.36 -12.83
N ASN A 40 8.39 -15.45 -12.78
CA ASN A 40 8.87 -16.80 -13.02
C ASN A 40 7.90 -17.51 -13.98
N GLY A 41 8.31 -17.66 -15.24
CA GLY A 41 7.45 -18.17 -16.30
C GLY A 41 6.22 -17.27 -16.52
N ASP A 42 5.04 -17.84 -16.33
CA ASP A 42 3.75 -17.14 -16.46
C ASP A 42 3.23 -16.59 -15.11
N ILE A 43 3.98 -16.77 -14.02
CA ILE A 43 3.63 -16.23 -12.70
C ILE A 43 4.36 -14.90 -12.53
N VAL A 44 3.59 -13.85 -12.24
CA VAL A 44 4.11 -12.56 -11.77
C VAL A 44 3.82 -12.48 -10.28
N THR A 45 4.82 -12.19 -9.46
CA THR A 45 4.64 -12.02 -8.02
C THR A 45 4.86 -10.55 -7.64
N MET A 46 3.85 -9.93 -7.04
CA MET A 46 3.97 -8.64 -6.37
C MET A 46 4.39 -8.88 -4.92
N HIS A 47 5.60 -8.46 -4.59
CA HIS A 47 6.11 -8.49 -3.23
C HIS A 47 5.75 -7.19 -2.51
N VAL A 48 5.23 -7.30 -1.30
CA VAL A 48 4.73 -6.17 -0.49
C VAL A 48 5.24 -6.33 0.94
N THR A 49 6.05 -5.39 1.43
CA THR A 49 6.43 -5.26 2.83
C THR A 49 5.81 -3.99 3.39
N ALA A 50 4.97 -4.15 4.40
CA ALA A 50 4.23 -3.04 4.98
C ALA A 50 4.09 -3.17 6.50
N LYS A 51 3.76 -2.04 7.11
CA LYS A 51 3.42 -1.94 8.52
C LYS A 51 1.97 -1.47 8.68
N ILE A 52 1.32 -1.90 9.74
CA ILE A 52 0.05 -1.33 10.21
C ILE A 52 0.20 -0.91 11.66
N PHE A 53 -0.30 0.27 12.01
CA PHE A 53 -0.37 0.70 13.40
C PHE A 53 -1.70 1.41 13.70
N ASN A 54 -2.11 1.35 14.96
CA ASN A 54 -3.33 1.98 15.42
C ASN A 54 -3.04 3.38 15.94
N ASN A 55 -3.52 4.41 15.23
CA ASN A 55 -3.46 5.79 15.67
C ASN A 55 -4.84 6.37 16.00
N SER A 56 -5.71 5.51 16.53
CA SER A 56 -7.09 5.84 16.86
C SER A 56 -7.40 5.55 18.33
N SER A 57 -8.61 5.90 18.73
CA SER A 57 -9.16 5.56 20.04
C SER A 57 -9.81 4.20 20.13
N ASP A 58 -10.01 3.53 18.99
CA ASP A 58 -10.68 2.24 18.96
C ASP A 58 -9.78 1.13 19.50
N ASN A 59 -10.37 0.26 20.32
CA ASN A 59 -9.74 -0.99 20.70
C ASN A 59 -9.83 -1.98 19.53
N ILE A 60 -8.69 -2.25 18.90
CA ILE A 60 -8.59 -3.07 17.68
C ILE A 60 -7.63 -4.23 17.92
N ASN A 61 -8.06 -5.43 17.55
CA ASN A 61 -7.16 -6.57 17.42
C ASN A 61 -6.32 -6.39 16.16
N MET A 62 -5.13 -5.79 16.32
CA MET A 62 -4.27 -5.43 15.20
C MET A 62 -3.75 -6.64 14.42
N ALA A 63 -3.56 -7.78 15.09
CA ALA A 63 -3.16 -9.02 14.42
C ALA A 63 -4.28 -9.54 13.50
N ARG A 64 -5.54 -9.48 13.96
CA ARG A 64 -6.71 -9.78 13.13
C ARG A 64 -6.81 -8.80 11.97
N ALA A 65 -6.77 -7.49 12.22
CA ALA A 65 -6.86 -6.46 11.18
C ALA A 65 -5.79 -6.64 10.09
N ALA A 66 -4.54 -6.91 10.47
CA ALA A 66 -3.47 -7.19 9.52
C ALA A 66 -3.77 -8.42 8.66
N LYS A 67 -4.23 -9.51 9.28
CA LYS A 67 -4.58 -10.75 8.57
C LYS A 67 -5.73 -10.54 7.58
N ASP A 68 -6.77 -9.82 7.98
CA ASP A 68 -7.94 -9.56 7.15
C ASP A 68 -7.54 -8.70 5.93
N ILE A 69 -6.77 -7.64 6.13
CA ILE A 69 -6.25 -6.80 5.03
C ILE A 69 -5.42 -7.62 4.05
N VAL A 70 -4.48 -8.45 4.54
CA VAL A 70 -3.65 -9.30 3.67
C VAL A 70 -4.52 -10.28 2.88
N SER A 71 -5.50 -10.91 3.53
CA SER A 71 -6.41 -11.85 2.87
C SER A 71 -7.19 -11.16 1.76
N ASP A 72 -7.72 -9.96 2.01
CA ASP A 72 -8.57 -9.27 1.05
C ASP A 72 -7.78 -8.60 -0.07
N ILE A 73 -6.55 -8.16 0.18
CA ILE A 73 -5.63 -7.73 -0.89
C ILE A 73 -5.33 -8.91 -1.82
N LYS A 74 -5.00 -10.08 -1.26
CA LYS A 74 -4.75 -11.29 -2.06
C LYS A 74 -5.98 -11.68 -2.88
N SER A 75 -7.16 -11.75 -2.26
CA SER A 75 -8.39 -12.11 -2.96
C SER A 75 -8.78 -11.11 -4.06
N THR A 76 -8.51 -9.83 -3.85
CA THR A 76 -8.87 -8.76 -4.80
C THR A 76 -7.91 -8.67 -5.98
N TYR A 77 -6.60 -8.80 -5.74
CA TYR A 77 -5.58 -8.48 -6.75
C TYR A 77 -4.95 -9.71 -7.41
N GLU A 78 -4.99 -10.90 -6.79
CA GLU A 78 -4.52 -12.10 -7.46
C GLU A 78 -5.43 -12.47 -8.65
N GLY A 79 -4.82 -12.99 -9.71
CA GLY A 79 -5.58 -13.52 -10.83
C GLY A 79 -4.91 -13.34 -12.18
N LYS A 80 -5.57 -13.91 -13.20
CA LYS A 80 -5.06 -13.94 -14.57
C LYS A 80 -5.21 -12.60 -15.26
N PHE A 81 -4.24 -12.21 -16.07
CA PHE A 81 -4.33 -11.06 -16.96
C PHE A 81 -3.63 -11.36 -18.28
N GLU A 82 -4.10 -10.70 -19.34
CA GLU A 82 -3.49 -10.78 -20.66
C GLU A 82 -2.55 -9.60 -20.85
N TRP A 83 -1.33 -9.87 -21.30
CA TRP A 83 -0.35 -8.83 -21.57
C TRP A 83 -0.26 -8.52 -23.07
N SER A 84 0.46 -7.45 -23.42
CA SER A 84 0.63 -6.98 -24.80
C SER A 84 1.27 -7.99 -25.77
N ASP A 85 1.85 -9.07 -25.26
CA ASP A 85 2.42 -10.18 -26.05
C ASP A 85 1.38 -11.28 -26.36
N ASN A 86 0.09 -11.03 -26.07
CA ASN A 86 -1.02 -11.98 -26.15
C ASN A 86 -0.85 -13.22 -25.28
N LYS A 87 0.03 -13.20 -24.28
CA LYS A 87 0.15 -14.26 -23.29
C LYS A 87 -0.65 -13.92 -22.05
N THR A 88 -1.16 -14.98 -21.42
CA THR A 88 -1.82 -14.88 -20.12
C THR A 88 -0.81 -15.11 -19.00
N TYR A 89 -0.74 -14.16 -18.09
CA TYR A 89 0.03 -14.25 -16.86
C TYR A 89 -0.91 -14.40 -15.67
N ASN A 90 -0.40 -14.89 -14.54
CA ASN A 90 -1.12 -14.98 -13.29
C ASN A 90 -0.41 -14.14 -12.22
N LEU A 91 -1.08 -13.09 -11.76
CA LEU A 91 -0.58 -12.25 -10.67
C LEU A 91 -0.80 -12.96 -9.33
N LYS A 92 0.27 -13.04 -8.55
CA LYS A 92 0.30 -13.50 -7.15
C LYS A 92 0.77 -12.38 -6.24
N VAL A 93 0.26 -12.35 -5.02
CA VAL A 93 0.63 -11.34 -4.04
C VAL A 93 1.34 -12.01 -2.87
N ASP A 94 2.60 -11.64 -2.70
CA ASP A 94 3.44 -12.03 -1.58
C ASP A 94 3.55 -10.83 -0.62
N MET A 95 2.72 -10.83 0.42
CA MET A 95 2.58 -9.68 1.32
C MET A 95 2.93 -10.04 2.77
N ASP A 96 3.87 -9.29 3.34
CA ASP A 96 4.24 -9.26 4.75
C ASP A 96 3.75 -7.95 5.39
N LEU A 97 2.61 -8.02 6.09
CA LEU A 97 2.04 -6.90 6.84
C LEU A 97 2.26 -7.09 8.33
N LYS A 98 3.19 -6.32 8.91
CA LYS A 98 3.56 -6.41 10.33
C LYS A 98 2.87 -5.33 11.15
N VAL A 99 2.47 -5.69 12.37
CA VAL A 99 1.96 -4.70 13.34
C VAL A 99 3.13 -3.89 13.89
N ALA A 100 3.05 -2.57 13.81
CA ALA A 100 3.94 -1.63 14.48
C ALA A 100 3.23 -1.09 15.74
N THR A 101 3.99 -0.88 16.81
CA THR A 101 3.46 -0.31 18.06
C THR A 101 3.53 1.21 18.05
N SER A 102 4.49 1.76 17.31
CA SER A 102 4.65 3.21 17.10
C SER A 102 5.40 3.49 15.80
N MET A 103 5.46 4.77 15.40
CA MET A 103 6.25 5.22 14.25
C MET A 103 7.76 4.97 14.38
N LYS A 104 8.27 4.63 15.58
CA LYS A 104 9.66 4.21 15.76
C LYS A 104 9.95 2.84 15.15
N ASP A 105 8.92 2.00 15.01
CA ASP A 105 9.02 0.64 14.43
C ASP A 105 8.84 0.65 12.90
N VAL A 106 8.68 1.84 12.31
CA VAL A 106 8.41 2.06 10.88
C VAL A 106 9.68 2.59 10.23
N GLU A 107 10.24 1.82 9.31
CA GLU A 107 11.39 2.21 8.51
C GLU A 107 10.97 3.15 7.37
N ASN A 108 11.88 3.96 6.83
CA ASN A 108 11.54 4.93 5.76
C ASN A 108 11.14 4.24 4.44
N SER A 109 11.51 2.98 4.28
CA SER A 109 11.14 2.12 3.17
C SER A 109 9.71 1.63 3.25
N ASP A 110 9.15 1.42 4.45
CA ASP A 110 7.88 0.71 4.64
C ASP A 110 6.69 1.41 3.96
N HIS A 111 5.80 0.63 3.33
CA HIS A 111 4.41 1.07 3.19
C HIS A 111 3.73 1.02 4.55
N LEU A 112 2.80 1.94 4.79
CA LEU A 112 2.21 2.16 6.09
C LEU A 112 0.69 2.27 5.99
N PHE A 113 0.01 1.36 6.66
CA PHE A 113 -1.41 1.47 6.98
C PHE A 113 -1.57 2.15 8.34
N VAL A 114 -2.38 3.20 8.40
CA VAL A 114 -2.64 3.98 9.60
C VAL A 114 -4.12 3.90 9.93
N LEU A 115 -4.48 3.33 11.08
CA LEU A 115 -5.87 3.37 11.54
C LEU A 115 -6.10 4.68 12.30
N ALA A 116 -7.14 5.43 11.92
CA ALA A 116 -7.43 6.77 12.43
C ALA A 116 -8.89 6.87 12.88
N ASP A 117 -9.17 7.69 13.89
CA ASP A 117 -10.54 8.02 14.26
C ASP A 117 -11.25 8.67 13.06
N SER A 118 -12.52 8.33 12.81
CA SER A 118 -13.32 8.95 11.74
C SER A 118 -14.43 9.83 12.34
N ASP A 119 -14.63 11.02 11.78
CA ASP A 119 -15.76 11.88 12.13
C ASP A 119 -17.11 11.39 11.55
N SER A 120 -17.11 10.24 10.85
CA SER A 120 -18.26 9.61 10.20
C SER A 120 -18.95 10.43 9.10
N LYS A 121 -18.42 11.58 8.73
CA LYS A 121 -18.95 12.47 7.67
C LYS A 121 -17.99 12.57 6.49
N GLY A 122 -16.69 12.49 6.75
CA GLY A 122 -15.62 12.56 5.78
C GLY A 122 -15.31 11.23 5.08
N ALA A 123 -14.09 11.12 4.56
CA ALA A 123 -13.60 9.93 3.89
C ALA A 123 -13.39 8.78 4.89
N ARG A 124 -13.61 7.54 4.43
CA ARG A 124 -13.26 6.34 5.21
C ARG A 124 -11.80 5.91 5.01
N GLY A 125 -11.17 6.35 3.93
CA GLY A 125 -9.79 6.04 3.60
C GLY A 125 -9.17 7.14 2.74
N ALA A 126 -7.85 7.23 2.77
CA ALA A 126 -7.09 8.07 1.87
C ALA A 126 -5.65 7.58 1.74
N THR A 127 -5.13 7.61 0.51
CA THR A 127 -3.74 7.30 0.20
C THR A 127 -2.98 8.59 -0.10
N SER A 128 -1.80 8.75 0.51
CA SER A 128 -0.94 9.94 0.40
C SER A 128 -0.75 10.46 -1.02
N MET A 129 -0.63 9.56 -2.00
CA MET A 129 -0.64 9.87 -3.43
C MET A 129 -0.78 8.58 -4.23
N LEU A 130 -1.03 8.69 -5.53
CA LEU A 130 -0.91 7.54 -6.43
C LEU A 130 0.52 6.98 -6.40
N GLY A 131 0.67 5.70 -6.09
CA GLY A 131 1.95 5.04 -5.85
C GLY A 131 2.57 5.33 -4.47
N GLY A 132 1.83 6.00 -3.59
CA GLY A 132 2.32 6.52 -2.31
C GLY A 132 2.35 5.50 -1.18
N LYS A 133 3.25 5.72 -0.21
CA LYS A 133 3.50 4.77 0.88
C LYS A 133 2.46 4.72 1.99
N VAL A 134 1.76 5.84 2.27
CA VAL A 134 0.84 5.93 3.42
C VAL A 134 -0.60 5.79 2.97
N MET A 135 -1.32 4.88 3.62
CA MET A 135 -2.76 4.64 3.49
C MET A 135 -3.39 4.82 4.86
N THR A 136 -4.22 5.85 5.03
CA THR A 136 -4.96 6.07 6.27
C THR A 136 -6.37 5.53 6.12
N LEU A 137 -6.85 4.81 7.15
CA LEU A 137 -8.13 4.11 7.15
C LEU A 137 -8.91 4.45 8.42
N ALA A 138 -10.24 4.51 8.32
CA ALA A 138 -11.12 4.66 9.46
C ALA A 138 -11.02 3.43 10.38
N SER A 139 -10.60 3.63 11.63
CA SER A 139 -10.44 2.61 12.66
C SER A 139 -11.73 1.85 12.96
N SER A 140 -12.87 2.53 12.82
CA SER A 140 -14.21 1.95 13.01
C SER A 140 -14.51 0.74 12.12
N ASP A 141 -13.80 0.58 11.00
CA ASP A 141 -13.91 -0.60 10.13
C ASP A 141 -13.31 -1.86 10.79
N PHE A 142 -12.43 -1.69 11.79
CA PHE A 142 -11.67 -2.77 12.42
C PHE A 142 -11.95 -2.92 13.94
N ALA A 143 -12.80 -2.08 14.54
CA ALA A 143 -13.06 -2.06 15.99
C ALA A 143 -13.63 -3.38 16.55
N ASN A 144 -13.14 -3.81 17.73
CA ASN A 144 -13.48 -5.11 18.36
C ASN A 144 -14.90 -5.20 18.95
N ASN A 145 -15.50 -4.07 19.30
CA ASN A 145 -16.81 -3.98 19.93
C ASN A 145 -17.99 -4.15 18.95
N ASN A 146 -17.69 -4.28 17.66
CA ASN A 146 -18.72 -4.49 16.66
C ASN A 146 -18.92 -6.01 16.52
N TRP A 147 -19.95 -6.60 17.13
CA TRP A 147 -20.25 -8.05 17.04
C TRP A 147 -20.31 -8.53 15.56
N LEU A 148 -20.78 -7.67 14.66
CA LEU A 148 -20.77 -7.92 13.21
C LEU A 148 -19.36 -7.99 12.61
N SER A 149 -18.35 -7.35 13.21
CA SER A 149 -16.94 -7.44 12.79
C SER A 149 -16.31 -8.81 13.03
N ASN A 150 -16.88 -9.63 13.93
CA ASN A 150 -16.36 -10.98 14.19
C ASN A 150 -16.94 -12.05 13.25
N ASN A 151 -18.03 -11.75 12.52
CA ASN A 151 -18.77 -12.76 11.75
C ASN A 151 -19.10 -12.37 10.29
N LEU A 152 -18.99 -11.11 9.89
CA LEU A 152 -19.36 -10.66 8.54
C LEU A 152 -18.29 -9.73 7.94
N SER A 153 -17.20 -10.34 7.47
CA SER A 153 -15.94 -9.70 7.04
C SER A 153 -16.00 -9.01 5.66
N TYR A 154 -17.03 -9.26 4.86
CA TYR A 154 -16.97 -9.02 3.40
C TYR A 154 -17.04 -7.56 2.91
N ASN A 155 -17.30 -6.57 3.78
CA ASN A 155 -17.48 -5.17 3.34
C ASN A 155 -16.57 -4.14 4.02
N LYS A 156 -15.75 -4.53 5.01
CA LYS A 156 -15.04 -3.55 5.86
C LYS A 156 -13.56 -3.34 5.54
N THR A 157 -12.91 -4.33 4.93
CA THR A 157 -11.56 -4.17 4.38
C THR A 157 -11.57 -3.56 2.98
N PHE A 158 -12.74 -3.34 2.37
CA PHE A 158 -12.86 -2.73 1.04
C PHE A 158 -12.06 -1.44 0.96
N THR A 159 -12.19 -0.59 1.99
CA THR A 159 -11.45 0.66 2.07
C THR A 159 -9.94 0.40 2.04
N ALA A 160 -9.45 -0.58 2.81
CA ALA A 160 -8.04 -0.93 2.83
C ALA A 160 -7.54 -1.45 1.47
N THR A 161 -8.32 -2.32 0.81
CA THR A 161 -7.97 -2.84 -0.51
C THR A 161 -8.04 -1.77 -1.58
N HIS A 162 -8.99 -0.85 -1.50
CA HIS A 162 -9.13 0.31 -2.38
C HIS A 162 -7.95 1.27 -2.24
N GLU A 163 -7.62 1.69 -1.02
CA GLU A 163 -6.46 2.56 -0.77
C GLU A 163 -5.14 1.89 -1.19
N PHE A 164 -5.01 0.57 -0.94
CA PHE A 164 -3.88 -0.18 -1.46
C PHE A 164 -3.83 -0.18 -3.01
N GLY A 165 -5.00 -0.14 -3.66
CA GLY A 165 -5.11 0.06 -5.10
C GLY A 165 -4.46 1.36 -5.58
N HIS A 166 -4.63 2.46 -4.85
CA HIS A 166 -3.92 3.71 -5.12
C HIS A 166 -2.42 3.58 -4.86
N ALA A 167 -2.01 2.89 -3.80
CA ALA A 167 -0.60 2.64 -3.50
C ALA A 167 0.12 1.81 -4.58
N ILE A 168 -0.61 0.95 -5.30
CA ILE A 168 -0.10 0.16 -6.44
C ILE A 168 -0.40 0.79 -7.82
N GLY A 169 -0.79 2.07 -7.85
CA GLY A 169 -0.85 2.88 -9.07
C GLY A 169 -2.20 2.89 -9.79
N LEU A 170 -3.27 2.38 -9.18
CA LEU A 170 -4.62 2.45 -9.77
C LEU A 170 -5.31 3.77 -9.43
N SER A 171 -5.81 4.46 -10.45
CA SER A 171 -6.65 5.65 -10.27
C SER A 171 -8.12 5.29 -10.09
N HIS A 172 -8.91 6.22 -9.55
CA HIS A 172 -10.36 6.06 -9.45
C HIS A 172 -11.02 5.71 -10.80
N SER A 173 -12.06 4.89 -10.74
CA SER A 173 -12.84 4.47 -11.89
C SER A 173 -14.32 4.82 -11.72
N GLN A 174 -14.99 5.11 -12.83
CA GLN A 174 -16.45 5.29 -12.85
C GLN A 174 -17.20 3.96 -12.97
N ASN A 175 -16.52 2.87 -13.34
CA ASN A 175 -17.14 1.56 -13.51
C ASN A 175 -17.60 1.02 -12.14
N PRO A 176 -18.89 0.69 -11.96
CA PRO A 176 -19.44 0.24 -10.67
C PRO A 176 -18.86 -1.10 -10.18
N PHE A 177 -18.30 -1.91 -11.08
CA PHE A 177 -17.70 -3.21 -10.75
C PHE A 177 -16.18 -3.15 -10.58
N ASN A 178 -15.61 -1.95 -10.53
CA ASN A 178 -14.18 -1.75 -10.37
C ASN A 178 -13.86 -1.51 -8.88
N ILE A 179 -12.83 -2.19 -8.34
CA ILE A 179 -12.36 -1.96 -6.96
C ILE A 179 -12.05 -0.48 -6.68
N MET A 180 -11.66 0.29 -7.69
CA MET A 180 -11.36 1.72 -7.59
C MET A 180 -12.59 2.63 -7.81
N LYS A 181 -13.81 2.09 -7.74
CA LYS A 181 -15.02 2.92 -7.72
C LYS A 181 -15.13 3.63 -6.38
N GLN A 182 -15.17 4.96 -6.41
CA GLN A 182 -15.44 5.74 -5.21
C GLN A 182 -16.82 5.39 -4.64
N GLY A 183 -16.88 5.02 -3.36
CA GLY A 183 -18.09 4.50 -2.71
C GLY A 183 -18.51 3.10 -3.17
N GLY A 184 -17.63 2.37 -3.85
CA GLY A 184 -17.85 0.99 -4.26
C GLY A 184 -17.80 0.00 -3.09
N VAL A 185 -18.09 -1.26 -3.40
CA VAL A 185 -18.07 -2.39 -2.45
C VAL A 185 -17.53 -3.69 -3.10
N VAL A 186 -16.95 -3.59 -4.30
CA VAL A 186 -16.57 -4.77 -5.10
C VAL A 186 -15.11 -5.15 -4.86
N HIS A 187 -14.90 -6.33 -4.28
CA HIS A 187 -13.58 -6.91 -3.99
C HIS A 187 -13.05 -7.75 -5.15
N ASN A 188 -12.87 -7.15 -6.33
CA ASN A 188 -12.23 -7.83 -7.45
C ASN A 188 -11.57 -6.84 -8.41
N SER A 189 -10.31 -7.11 -8.77
CA SER A 189 -9.64 -6.45 -9.88
C SER A 189 -9.88 -7.22 -11.19
N ASN A 190 -9.97 -6.50 -12.31
CA ASN A 190 -10.03 -7.14 -13.63
C ASN A 190 -8.64 -7.23 -14.30
N SER A 191 -8.58 -7.93 -15.45
CA SER A 191 -7.34 -8.10 -16.23
C SER A 191 -6.66 -6.76 -16.54
N ASN A 192 -7.43 -5.75 -16.97
CA ASN A 192 -6.89 -4.43 -17.30
C ASN A 192 -6.29 -3.71 -16.09
N GLN A 193 -6.89 -3.84 -14.90
CA GLN A 193 -6.33 -3.27 -13.68
C GLN A 193 -4.99 -3.90 -13.33
N ARG A 194 -4.87 -5.23 -13.44
CA ARG A 194 -3.60 -5.94 -13.23
C ARG A 194 -2.54 -5.48 -14.24
N VAL A 195 -2.91 -5.26 -15.50
CA VAL A 195 -2.00 -4.69 -16.50
C VAL A 195 -1.50 -3.30 -16.07
N ILE A 196 -2.41 -2.41 -15.65
CA ILE A 196 -2.06 -1.05 -15.20
C ILE A 196 -1.11 -1.12 -13.99
N MET A 197 -1.35 -1.99 -13.02
CA MET A 197 -0.48 -2.16 -11.85
C MET A 197 0.98 -2.46 -12.25
N LEU A 198 1.19 -3.38 -13.19
CA LEU A 198 2.52 -3.69 -13.71
C LEU A 198 3.13 -2.53 -14.50
N GLN A 199 2.33 -1.82 -15.31
CA GLN A 199 2.80 -0.63 -16.04
C GLN A 199 3.22 0.51 -15.10
N GLN A 200 2.62 0.58 -13.91
CA GLN A 200 2.92 1.57 -12.88
C GLN A 200 4.07 1.17 -11.95
N GLN A 201 4.76 0.04 -12.16
CA GLN A 201 5.83 -0.43 -11.26
C GLN A 201 6.94 0.60 -10.98
N ASN A 202 7.25 1.46 -11.96
CA ASN A 202 8.26 2.52 -11.83
C ASN A 202 7.74 3.79 -11.11
N ASN A 203 6.45 3.82 -10.80
CA ASN A 203 5.77 4.92 -10.12
C ASN A 203 5.29 4.52 -8.71
N LEU A 204 5.80 3.41 -8.16
CA LEU A 204 5.48 2.94 -6.80
C LEU A 204 6.47 3.50 -5.77
N ASN A 205 6.21 3.21 -4.49
CA ASN A 205 7.07 3.60 -3.36
C ASN A 205 7.32 5.12 -3.26
N LYS A 206 6.37 5.93 -3.75
CA LYS A 206 6.50 7.39 -3.82
C LYS A 206 6.27 8.05 -2.47
N GLY A 207 6.94 9.19 -2.29
CA GLY A 207 6.78 10.04 -1.12
C GLY A 207 7.42 9.47 0.14
N SER A 208 7.33 10.26 1.21
CA SER A 208 7.72 9.83 2.55
C SER A 208 6.57 9.06 3.20
N ASN A 209 6.89 8.12 4.09
CA ASN A 209 5.89 7.50 4.95
C ASN A 209 5.71 8.22 6.30
N TYR A 210 6.50 9.28 6.53
CA TYR A 210 6.49 10.06 7.76
C TYR A 210 6.71 11.55 7.53
N LEU A 211 6.38 12.34 8.55
CA LEU A 211 6.78 13.72 8.72
C LEU A 211 7.42 13.87 10.11
N GLU A 212 8.53 14.61 10.21
CA GLU A 212 9.06 15.03 11.51
C GLU A 212 8.31 16.28 11.96
N TYR A 213 7.60 16.18 13.08
CA TYR A 213 6.82 17.27 13.65
C TYR A 213 7.15 17.42 15.14
N MET A 214 7.63 18.60 15.53
CA MET A 214 8.03 18.92 16.92
C MET A 214 8.98 17.87 17.54
N GLY A 215 9.94 17.37 16.75
CA GLY A 215 10.91 16.36 17.19
C GLY A 215 10.34 14.94 17.34
N ARG A 216 9.17 14.67 16.73
CA ARG A 216 8.55 13.35 16.71
C ARG A 216 8.22 12.94 15.27
N LYS A 217 8.52 11.68 14.96
CA LYS A 217 8.10 11.01 13.73
C LYS A 217 6.60 10.71 13.80
N ILE A 218 5.80 11.36 12.95
CA ILE A 218 4.38 11.05 12.74
C ILE A 218 4.19 10.46 11.34
N PRO A 219 3.08 9.74 11.06
CA PRO A 219 2.80 9.30 9.69
C PRO A 219 2.67 10.51 8.77
N TYR A 220 2.90 10.31 7.46
CA TYR A 220 2.81 11.41 6.51
C TYR A 220 1.34 11.89 6.34
N PRO A 221 0.98 13.12 6.74
CA PRO A 221 -0.42 13.55 6.87
C PRO A 221 -1.02 14.09 5.57
N TYR A 222 -0.22 14.31 4.54
CA TYR A 222 -0.66 15.02 3.34
C TYR A 222 -1.07 14.07 2.23
N ILE A 223 -2.20 14.40 1.61
CA ILE A 223 -2.79 13.75 0.45
C ILE A 223 -2.59 14.66 -0.76
N HIS A 224 -1.96 14.13 -1.81
CA HIS A 224 -1.66 14.84 -3.04
C HIS A 224 -2.61 14.38 -4.15
N TYR A 225 -3.46 15.29 -4.62
CA TYR A 225 -4.45 15.00 -5.67
C TYR A 225 -4.55 16.16 -6.66
N ASN A 226 -4.25 15.92 -7.95
CA ASN A 226 -4.42 16.90 -9.04
C ASN A 226 -3.93 18.32 -8.69
N ASN A 227 -2.70 18.44 -8.19
CA ASN A 227 -2.04 19.68 -7.75
C ASN A 227 -2.58 20.32 -6.45
N LEU A 228 -3.53 19.67 -5.77
CA LEU A 228 -3.98 20.04 -4.44
C LEU A 228 -3.27 19.19 -3.39
N VAL A 229 -2.92 19.83 -2.28
CA VAL A 229 -2.42 19.16 -1.08
C VAL A 229 -3.46 19.37 0.01
N VAL A 230 -4.02 18.27 0.49
CA VAL A 230 -5.02 18.27 1.56
C VAL A 230 -4.46 17.46 2.72
N ASP A 231 -4.69 17.94 3.92
CA ASP A 231 -4.35 17.22 5.15
C ASP A 231 -5.43 16.17 5.50
N ILE A 232 -5.01 15.05 6.08
CA ILE A 232 -5.87 13.94 6.47
C ILE A 232 -7.00 14.34 7.45
N TYR A 233 -6.76 15.32 8.32
CA TYR A 233 -7.80 15.82 9.24
C TYR A 233 -8.92 16.56 8.49
N ASN A 234 -8.62 17.26 7.40
CA ASN A 234 -9.63 17.88 6.54
C ASN A 234 -10.50 16.84 5.81
N LEU A 235 -10.03 15.59 5.69
CA LEU A 235 -10.81 14.47 5.16
C LEU A 235 -11.62 13.75 6.25
N GLY A 236 -11.63 14.25 7.49
CA GLY A 236 -12.39 13.68 8.60
C GLY A 236 -11.71 12.50 9.30
N LEU A 237 -10.44 12.22 8.98
CA LEU A 237 -9.62 11.16 9.58
C LEU A 237 -8.62 11.79 10.57
N LYS A 238 -8.74 11.44 11.85
CA LYS A 238 -8.00 12.09 12.94
C LYS A 238 -7.08 11.11 13.64
N TRP A 239 -5.81 11.48 13.72
CA TRP A 239 -4.79 10.76 14.47
C TRP A 239 -4.71 11.23 15.93
N ARG A 240 -4.23 10.35 16.81
CA ARG A 240 -4.04 10.64 18.24
C ARG A 240 -2.59 10.73 18.68
#